data_AF-A0A2D6T0Q6-F1
#
_entry.id   AF-A0A2D6T0Q6-F1
#
_cell.length_a   1.000
_cell.length_b   1.000
_cell.length_c   1.000
_cell.angle_alpha   90.00
_cell.angle_beta   90.00
_cell.angle_gamma   90.00
#
_symmetry.space_group_name_H-M   'P 1'
#
loop_
_entity.id
_entity.type
_entity.pdbx_description
1 polymer ?
#
loop_
_entity_poly.entity_id
_entity_poly.type
_entity_poly.pdbx_seq_one_letter_code
_entity_poly.pdbx_strand_id
1 'polypeptide(L)'
;MLARLSLLSLLLTLALRPAAAQDLVADLSSHLIAITSSYAGAELLLFGAREEGGDVIVVVRGPPQRVMVRQKRRIGGIWINRDSAAFVEVPGYYAVHANRILADIASASVLARQQIGVENLILEAEDIDTLEAMPFREALIRDHQKQGLFREESGKVAFLGNRLFRTKVQFPAKTPVGSYTAEIYVVRDGHIVSALITPLFVRKTGVERAVFDFAHRQPATYGLAAVLIALAAGWLAGAVFRKV
;
A
#
# COMPACT_ATOMS: atom_id res chain seq x y z
N MET A 1 20.14 7.46 59.11
CA MET A 1 18.73 7.12 58.78
C MET A 1 18.15 8.04 57.70
N LEU A 2 18.33 9.37 57.84
CA LEU A 2 17.90 10.38 56.85
C LEU A 2 18.43 10.14 55.43
N ALA A 3 19.72 9.83 55.24
CA ALA A 3 20.30 9.58 53.92
C ALA A 3 19.72 8.36 53.18
N ARG A 4 19.23 7.34 53.91
CA ARG A 4 18.57 6.15 53.31
C ARG A 4 17.13 6.47 52.86
N LEU A 5 16.43 7.35 53.58
CA LEU A 5 15.12 7.84 53.17
C LEU A 5 15.20 8.72 51.91
N SER A 6 16.23 9.56 51.80
CA SER A 6 16.46 10.40 50.61
C SER A 6 16.79 9.58 49.35
N LEU A 7 17.52 8.47 49.50
CA LEU A 7 17.84 7.59 48.40
C LEU A 7 16.61 6.81 47.91
N LEU A 8 15.73 6.40 48.83
CA LEU A 8 14.50 5.68 48.50
C LEU A 8 13.48 6.58 47.78
N SER A 9 13.39 7.86 48.17
CA SER A 9 12.53 8.83 47.47
C SER A 9 13.01 9.13 46.05
N LEU A 10 14.33 9.19 45.82
CA LEU A 10 14.89 9.45 44.49
C LEU A 10 14.70 8.25 43.54
N LEU A 11 14.79 7.02 44.07
CA LEU A 11 14.50 5.79 43.31
C LEU A 11 13.00 5.67 42.96
N LEU A 12 12.10 6.13 43.82
CA LEU A 12 10.66 6.09 43.57
C LEU A 12 10.22 7.12 42.51
N THR A 13 10.83 8.30 42.48
CA THR A 13 10.57 9.30 41.43
C THR A 13 11.13 8.89 40.07
N LEU A 14 12.20 8.08 40.03
CA LEU A 14 12.75 7.57 38.76
C LEU A 14 11.90 6.42 38.18
N ALA A 15 11.10 5.75 39.01
CA ALA A 15 10.17 4.69 38.61
C ALA A 15 8.83 5.22 38.08
N LEU A 16 8.42 6.44 38.45
CA LEU A 16 7.27 7.13 37.85
C LEU A 16 7.68 7.85 36.55
N ARG A 17 8.17 7.08 35.58
CA ARG A 17 8.13 7.57 34.20
C ARG A 17 6.69 7.43 33.72
N PRO A 18 6.02 8.50 33.26
CA PRO A 18 4.73 8.34 32.61
C PRO A 18 4.93 7.36 31.45
N ALA A 19 4.18 6.27 31.44
CA ALA A 19 4.12 5.40 30.29
C ALA A 19 3.65 6.28 29.13
N ALA A 20 4.50 6.46 28.12
CA ALA A 20 4.08 7.11 26.88
C ALA A 20 2.98 6.24 26.28
N ALA A 21 1.72 6.61 26.49
CA ALA A 21 0.60 5.97 25.85
C ALA A 21 0.82 6.10 24.34
N GLN A 22 0.64 5.01 23.60
CA GLN A 22 0.66 5.08 22.15
C GLN A 22 -0.59 5.86 21.71
N ASP A 23 -0.41 7.12 21.33
CA ASP A 23 -1.48 8.03 20.90
C ASP A 23 -2.26 7.50 19.67
N LEU A 24 -1.67 6.55 18.96
CA LEU A 24 -2.20 5.90 17.77
C LEU A 24 -1.83 4.42 17.75
N VAL A 25 -2.84 3.57 17.59
CA VAL A 25 -2.68 2.14 17.27
C VAL A 25 -3.49 1.83 16.03
N ALA A 26 -2.90 1.23 15.01
CA ALA A 26 -3.60 0.82 13.81
C ALA A 26 -3.03 -0.47 13.26
N ASP A 27 -3.86 -1.22 12.52
CA ASP A 27 -3.46 -2.44 11.86
C ASP A 27 -4.25 -2.64 10.55
N LEU A 28 -3.79 -3.61 9.76
CA LEU A 28 -4.36 -4.03 8.49
C LEU A 28 -5.05 -5.37 8.65
N SER A 29 -6.19 -5.54 7.99
CA SER A 29 -6.89 -6.84 7.90
C SER A 29 -6.03 -7.97 7.31
N SER A 30 -5.04 -7.63 6.49
CA SER A 30 -4.02 -8.55 5.99
C SER A 30 -2.74 -7.78 5.68
N HIS A 31 -1.60 -8.40 5.99
CA HIS A 31 -0.27 -7.87 5.62
C HIS A 31 0.23 -8.44 4.28
N LEU A 32 -0.57 -9.28 3.61
CA LEU A 32 -0.24 -9.92 2.36
C LEU A 32 -1.42 -9.85 1.37
N ILE A 33 -1.17 -9.30 0.19
CA ILE A 33 -2.07 -9.37 -0.96
C ILE A 33 -1.51 -10.40 -1.93
N ALA A 34 -2.30 -11.45 -2.15
CA ALA A 34 -2.02 -12.56 -3.04
C ALA A 34 -2.49 -12.24 -4.47
N ILE A 35 -1.56 -12.14 -5.43
CA ILE A 35 -1.89 -12.05 -6.86
C ILE A 35 -1.88 -13.47 -7.46
N THR A 36 -3.08 -14.00 -7.70
CA THR A 36 -3.33 -15.27 -8.41
C THR A 36 -3.60 -15.03 -9.90
N SER A 37 -3.76 -16.11 -10.67
CA SER A 37 -4.19 -16.07 -12.08
C SER A 37 -5.54 -15.35 -12.30
N SER A 38 -6.42 -15.38 -11.30
CA SER A 38 -7.76 -14.77 -11.30
C SER A 38 -7.82 -13.42 -10.57
N TYR A 39 -6.68 -12.77 -10.30
CA TYR A 39 -6.65 -11.52 -9.55
C TYR A 39 -7.32 -10.37 -10.33
N ALA A 40 -8.41 -9.83 -9.78
CA ALA A 40 -9.15 -8.70 -10.33
C ALA A 40 -8.96 -7.39 -9.53
N GLY A 41 -8.08 -7.42 -8.52
CA GLY A 41 -7.93 -6.36 -7.52
C GLY A 41 -8.13 -6.91 -6.10
N ALA A 42 -7.84 -6.08 -5.11
CA ALA A 42 -8.05 -6.38 -3.69
C ALA A 42 -8.59 -5.16 -2.95
N GLU A 43 -9.26 -5.40 -1.84
CA GLU A 43 -9.64 -4.38 -0.88
C GLU A 43 -9.02 -4.73 0.47
N LEU A 44 -8.33 -3.76 1.07
CA LEU A 44 -7.70 -3.92 2.37
C LEU A 44 -8.37 -2.99 3.37
N LEU A 45 -8.90 -3.56 4.46
CA LEU A 45 -9.38 -2.78 5.58
C LEU A 45 -8.20 -2.38 6.46
N LEU A 46 -8.00 -1.08 6.63
CA LEU A 46 -7.15 -0.49 7.67
C LEU A 46 -8.07 0.01 8.78
N PHE A 47 -7.73 -0.30 10.03
CA PHE A 47 -8.48 0.14 11.19
C PHE A 47 -7.53 0.55 12.31
N GLY A 48 -7.99 1.42 13.19
CA GLY A 48 -7.19 1.85 14.32
C GLY A 48 -7.98 2.62 15.36
N ALA A 49 -7.30 2.95 16.44
CA ALA A 49 -7.78 3.76 17.53
C ALA A 49 -6.79 4.89 17.79
N ARG A 50 -7.32 6.05 18.19
CA ARG A 50 -6.55 7.15 18.75
C ARG A 50 -7.01 7.48 20.17
N GLU A 51 -6.10 8.01 20.97
CA GLU A 51 -6.38 8.49 22.33
C GLU A 51 -7.23 9.76 22.30
N GLU A 52 -6.80 10.74 21.52
CA GLU A 52 -7.36 12.09 21.49
C GLU A 52 -7.95 12.44 20.11
N GLY A 53 -8.67 13.57 20.04
CA GLY A 53 -9.22 14.08 18.78
C GLY A 53 -8.16 14.48 17.75
N GLY A 54 -8.63 14.75 16.53
CA GLY A 54 -7.82 15.20 15.40
C GLY A 54 -8.40 14.76 14.06
N ASP A 55 -7.59 14.80 13.02
CA ASP A 55 -7.86 14.21 11.72
C ASP A 55 -6.93 13.03 11.48
N VAL A 56 -7.32 12.13 10.59
CA VAL A 56 -6.55 10.95 10.22
C VAL A 56 -6.32 10.95 8.71
N ILE A 57 -5.06 10.82 8.32
CA ILE A 57 -4.63 10.64 6.95
C ILE A 57 -3.93 9.29 6.85
N VAL A 58 -4.37 8.46 5.92
CA VAL A 58 -3.75 7.19 5.57
C VAL A 58 -3.11 7.35 4.19
N VAL A 59 -1.81 7.06 4.10
CA VAL A 59 -1.06 7.06 2.85
C VAL A 59 -0.52 5.67 2.59
N VAL A 60 -0.81 5.09 1.42
CA VAL A 60 -0.27 3.79 1.03
C VAL A 60 0.66 3.97 -0.16
N ARG A 61 1.93 3.57 0.01
CA ARG A 61 2.97 3.65 -1.03
C ARG A 61 3.38 2.26 -1.47
N GLY A 62 3.50 2.07 -2.78
CA GLY A 62 4.02 0.87 -3.41
C GLY A 62 5.52 0.93 -3.67
N PRO A 63 6.09 -0.16 -4.22
CA PRO A 63 7.52 -0.23 -4.51
C PRO A 63 7.93 0.86 -5.51
N PRO A 64 9.09 1.51 -5.33
CA PRO A 64 9.58 2.52 -6.26
C PRO A 64 9.93 1.89 -7.62
N GLN A 65 9.68 2.63 -8.70
CA GLN A 65 9.91 2.20 -10.07
C GLN A 65 10.58 3.32 -10.88
N ARG A 66 11.41 2.92 -11.85
CA ARG A 66 11.88 3.83 -12.89
C ARG A 66 10.86 3.84 -14.03
N VAL A 67 10.30 5.01 -14.34
CA VAL A 67 9.21 5.16 -15.32
C VAL A 67 9.66 6.08 -16.45
N MET A 68 9.57 5.62 -17.69
CA MET A 68 9.88 6.44 -18.87
C MET A 68 8.60 6.96 -19.52
N VAL A 69 8.44 8.28 -19.52
CA VAL A 69 7.33 8.99 -20.15
C VAL A 69 7.76 9.43 -21.54
N ARG A 70 6.95 9.14 -22.56
CA ARG A 70 7.23 9.51 -23.96
C ARG A 70 6.14 10.42 -24.50
N GLN A 71 6.54 11.53 -25.10
CA GLN A 71 5.65 12.42 -25.82
C GLN A 71 5.56 12.00 -27.28
N LYS A 72 4.36 11.64 -27.72
CA LYS A 72 4.07 11.34 -29.13
C LYS A 72 3.72 12.62 -29.87
N ARG A 73 4.29 12.81 -31.05
CA ARG A 73 3.93 13.88 -32.00
C ARG A 73 3.48 13.26 -33.31
N ARG A 74 2.50 13.89 -33.97
CA ARG A 74 2.05 13.48 -35.29
C ARG A 74 2.84 14.26 -36.34
N ILE A 75 3.60 13.55 -37.18
CA ILE A 75 4.40 14.14 -38.27
C ILE A 75 4.08 13.34 -39.54
N GLY A 76 3.69 14.02 -40.62
CA GLY A 76 3.34 13.36 -41.88
C GLY A 76 2.20 12.33 -41.76
N GLY A 77 1.25 12.54 -40.85
CA GLY A 77 0.12 11.63 -40.62
C GLY A 77 0.38 10.47 -39.65
N ILE A 78 1.64 10.20 -39.30
CA ILE A 78 2.08 9.08 -38.44
C ILE A 78 2.44 9.58 -37.04
N TRP A 79 2.18 8.77 -36.01
CA TRP A 79 2.58 9.06 -34.63
C TRP A 79 4.01 8.57 -34.37
N ILE A 80 4.89 9.49 -33.95
CA ILE A 80 6.29 9.20 -33.66
C ILE A 80 6.58 9.61 -32.22
N ASN A 81 7.34 8.77 -31.49
CA ASN A 81 7.88 9.14 -30.18
C ASN A 81 9.01 10.15 -30.42
N ARG A 82 8.85 11.39 -29.96
CA ARG A 82 9.81 12.46 -30.23
C ARG A 82 10.68 12.75 -29.03
N ASP A 83 10.04 13.06 -27.91
CA ASP A 83 10.68 13.52 -26.70
C ASP A 83 10.36 12.53 -25.56
N SER A 84 11.28 12.34 -24.61
CA SER A 84 11.08 11.42 -23.48
C SER A 84 11.81 11.90 -22.23
N ALA A 85 11.20 11.63 -21.08
CA ALA A 85 11.81 11.85 -19.76
C ALA A 85 11.71 10.57 -18.93
N ALA A 86 12.78 10.22 -18.22
CA ALA A 86 12.78 9.11 -17.27
C ALA A 86 12.65 9.67 -15.86
N PHE A 87 11.77 9.09 -15.05
CA PHE A 87 11.59 9.43 -13.65
C PHE A 87 12.07 8.27 -12.78
N VAL A 88 12.79 8.59 -11.71
CA VAL A 88 13.26 7.62 -10.72
C VAL A 88 12.40 7.67 -9.47
N GLU A 89 12.45 6.57 -8.70
CA GLU A 89 11.76 6.43 -7.41
C GLU A 89 10.24 6.72 -7.44
N VAL A 90 9.60 6.58 -8.60
CA VAL A 90 8.16 6.78 -8.75
C VAL A 90 7.45 5.66 -7.99
N PRO A 91 6.57 5.96 -7.01
CA PRO A 91 5.81 4.92 -6.34
C PRO A 91 4.98 4.15 -7.37
N GLY A 92 5.12 2.82 -7.44
CA GLY A 92 4.31 2.01 -8.37
C GLY A 92 2.81 2.00 -8.03
N TYR A 93 2.46 2.46 -6.83
CA TYR A 93 1.11 2.69 -6.36
C TYR A 93 1.16 3.78 -5.27
N TYR A 94 0.16 4.65 -5.24
CA TYR A 94 0.06 5.72 -4.25
C TYR A 94 -1.42 6.01 -3.97
N ALA A 95 -1.86 5.85 -2.73
CA ALA A 95 -3.22 6.19 -2.32
C ALA A 95 -3.24 7.02 -1.05
N VAL A 96 -4.05 8.07 -1.02
CA VAL A 96 -4.26 8.91 0.16
C VAL A 96 -5.73 8.90 0.53
N HIS A 97 -6.04 8.48 1.74
CA HIS A 97 -7.37 8.45 2.31
C HIS A 97 -7.41 9.36 3.54
N ALA A 98 -8.32 10.31 3.57
CA ALA A 98 -8.46 11.24 4.69
C ALA A 98 -9.91 11.30 5.20
N ASN A 99 -10.12 11.77 6.43
CA ASN A 99 -11.47 11.99 6.96
C ASN A 99 -12.11 13.31 6.49
N ARG A 100 -11.29 14.30 6.14
CA ARG A 100 -11.68 15.61 5.56
C ARG A 100 -10.79 15.93 4.36
N ILE A 101 -11.02 17.08 3.72
CA ILE A 101 -10.16 17.58 2.63
C ILE A 101 -8.77 17.88 3.20
N LEU A 102 -7.70 17.47 2.51
CA LEU A 102 -6.32 17.60 3.02
C LEU A 102 -5.95 19.04 3.42
N ALA A 103 -6.42 20.03 2.65
CA ALA A 103 -6.18 21.45 2.90
C ALA A 103 -6.80 21.95 4.23
N ASP A 104 -7.85 21.28 4.72
CA ASP A 104 -8.49 21.60 6.01
C ASP A 104 -7.84 20.87 7.19
N ILE A 105 -7.04 19.85 6.90
CA ILE A 105 -6.41 18.97 7.90
C ILE A 105 -5.02 19.50 8.28
N ALA A 106 -4.17 19.76 7.28
CA ALA A 106 -2.76 20.08 7.46
C ALA A 106 -2.34 21.26 6.59
N SER A 107 -1.33 22.00 7.02
CA SER A 107 -0.77 23.07 6.21
C SER A 107 -0.09 22.53 4.95
N ALA A 108 -0.04 23.34 3.88
CA ALA A 108 0.63 22.96 2.63
C ALA A 108 2.10 22.55 2.85
N SER A 109 2.80 23.16 3.81
CA SER A 109 4.18 22.81 4.13
C SER A 109 4.32 21.44 4.81
N VAL A 110 3.34 21.05 5.64
CA VAL A 110 3.29 19.72 6.24
C VAL A 110 2.96 18.66 5.18
N LEU A 111 1.95 18.93 4.34
CA LEU A 111 1.56 18.04 3.24
C LEU A 111 2.71 17.83 2.24
N ALA A 112 3.41 18.90 1.83
CA ALA A 112 4.56 18.82 0.94
C ALA A 112 5.72 18.04 1.56
N ARG A 113 6.07 18.33 2.83
CA ARG A 113 7.17 17.65 3.54
C ARG A 113 6.95 16.15 3.66
N GLN A 114 5.73 15.74 3.91
CA GLN A 114 5.37 14.31 4.05
C GLN A 114 4.90 13.68 2.74
N GLN A 115 4.98 14.42 1.64
CA GLN A 115 4.52 14.00 0.31
C GLN A 115 3.09 13.42 0.36
N ILE A 116 2.18 14.10 1.06
CA ILE A 116 0.77 13.74 1.22
C ILE A 116 -0.04 14.49 0.17
N GLY A 117 -0.71 13.77 -0.71
CA GLY A 117 -1.43 14.29 -1.86
C GLY A 117 -0.62 14.10 -3.14
N VAL A 118 -1.30 13.79 -4.24
CA VAL A 118 -0.63 13.40 -5.50
C VAL A 118 0.27 14.52 -6.03
N GLU A 119 -0.15 15.78 -5.84
CA GLU A 119 0.63 16.94 -6.27
C GLU A 119 1.88 17.19 -5.43
N ASN A 120 1.92 16.67 -4.20
CA ASN A 120 3.05 16.80 -3.29
C ASN A 120 4.09 15.68 -3.45
N LEU A 121 3.87 14.74 -4.37
CA LEU A 121 4.86 13.73 -4.72
C LEU A 121 6.09 14.37 -5.36
N ILE A 122 7.25 14.05 -4.79
CA ILE A 122 8.55 14.37 -5.37
C ILE A 122 8.79 13.32 -6.46
N LEU A 123 8.79 13.77 -7.72
CA LEU A 123 9.00 12.94 -8.89
C LEU A 123 10.17 13.55 -9.67
N GLU A 124 11.36 13.00 -9.45
CA GLU A 124 12.59 13.51 -10.03
C GLU A 124 12.82 12.90 -11.41
N ALA A 125 13.07 13.77 -12.40
CA ALA A 125 13.46 13.36 -13.74
C ALA A 125 14.99 13.19 -13.79
N GLU A 126 15.45 12.14 -14.49
CA GLU A 126 16.85 11.95 -14.81
C GLU A 126 17.25 12.86 -15.98
N ASP A 127 18.43 13.47 -15.87
CA ASP A 127 19.13 14.18 -16.95
C ASP A 127 18.36 15.34 -17.61
N ILE A 128 17.32 15.87 -16.96
CA ILE A 128 16.47 16.97 -17.46
C ILE A 128 16.13 17.92 -16.31
N ASP A 129 16.15 19.23 -16.58
CA ASP A 129 15.78 20.26 -15.60
C ASP A 129 14.31 20.14 -15.15
N THR A 130 14.03 20.48 -13.89
CA THR A 130 12.69 20.37 -13.29
C THR A 130 11.61 21.09 -14.11
N LEU A 131 11.92 22.26 -14.68
CA LEU A 131 10.96 23.05 -15.47
C LEU A 131 10.63 22.35 -16.80
N GLU A 132 11.61 21.74 -17.46
CA GLU A 132 11.42 20.99 -18.70
C GLU A 132 10.70 19.65 -18.46
N ALA A 133 10.88 19.07 -17.27
CA ALA A 133 10.23 17.83 -16.85
C ALA A 133 8.75 17.99 -16.46
N MET A 134 8.27 19.20 -16.15
CA MET A 134 6.89 19.48 -15.72
C MET A 134 5.80 18.84 -16.61
N PRO A 135 5.78 19.03 -17.94
CA PRO A 135 4.75 18.41 -18.79
C PRO A 135 4.81 16.87 -18.77
N PHE A 136 5.99 16.28 -18.59
CA PHE A 136 6.14 14.83 -18.46
C PHE A 136 5.67 14.33 -17.09
N ARG A 137 5.90 15.10 -16.02
CA ARG A 137 5.40 14.81 -14.66
C ARG A 137 3.88 14.80 -14.64
N GLU A 138 3.24 15.82 -15.21
CA GLU A 138 1.77 15.87 -15.32
C GLU A 138 1.22 14.70 -16.12
N ALA A 139 1.88 14.34 -17.22
CA ALA A 139 1.49 13.20 -18.04
C ALA A 139 1.63 11.87 -17.27
N LEU A 140 2.68 11.71 -16.47
CA LEU A 140 2.90 10.55 -15.60
C LEU A 140 1.79 10.43 -14.56
N ILE A 141 1.54 11.49 -13.81
CA ILE A 141 0.51 11.53 -12.77
C ILE A 141 -0.85 11.19 -13.37
N ARG A 142 -1.21 11.85 -14.47
CA ARG A 142 -2.49 11.62 -15.16
C ARG A 142 -2.63 10.17 -15.63
N ASP A 143 -1.57 9.56 -16.15
CA ASP A 143 -1.60 8.16 -16.57
C ASP A 143 -1.79 7.21 -15.38
N HIS A 144 -1.06 7.42 -14.28
CA HIS A 144 -1.21 6.61 -13.06
C HIS A 144 -2.59 6.77 -12.42
N GLN A 145 -3.17 7.97 -12.43
CA GLN A 145 -4.54 8.22 -11.98
C GLN A 145 -5.57 7.50 -12.87
N LYS A 146 -5.41 7.54 -14.20
CA LYS A 146 -6.28 6.80 -15.14
C LYS A 146 -6.23 5.29 -14.91
N GLN A 147 -5.07 4.77 -14.49
CA GLN A 147 -4.90 3.35 -14.16
C GLN A 147 -5.38 3.00 -12.73
N GLY A 148 -5.80 3.98 -11.93
CA GLY A 148 -6.18 3.81 -10.52
C GLY A 148 -5.01 3.51 -9.59
N LEU A 149 -3.77 3.70 -10.06
CA LEU A 149 -2.54 3.52 -9.27
C LEU A 149 -2.31 4.71 -8.35
N PHE A 150 -2.66 5.93 -8.79
CA PHE A 150 -2.62 7.14 -7.98
C PHE A 150 -4.04 7.56 -7.61
N ARG A 151 -4.34 7.63 -6.31
CA ARG A 151 -5.66 8.00 -5.80
C ARG A 151 -5.57 8.92 -4.59
N GLU A 152 -6.47 9.89 -4.55
CA GLU A 152 -6.63 10.79 -3.41
C GLU A 152 -8.12 10.90 -3.14
N GLU A 153 -8.55 10.39 -1.98
CA GLU A 153 -9.96 10.33 -1.63
C GLU A 153 -10.17 10.92 -0.23
N SER A 154 -10.84 12.07 -0.20
CA SER A 154 -11.29 12.72 1.04
C SER A 154 -12.60 12.11 1.53
N GLY A 155 -12.81 12.06 2.85
CA GLY A 155 -14.02 11.49 3.46
C GLY A 155 -14.09 9.95 3.46
N LYS A 156 -12.99 9.26 3.14
CA LYS A 156 -12.94 7.78 3.14
C LYS A 156 -12.50 7.16 4.45
N VAL A 157 -12.04 7.98 5.40
CA VAL A 157 -11.75 7.54 6.77
C VAL A 157 -12.99 7.79 7.61
N ALA A 158 -13.67 6.71 7.99
CA ALA A 158 -14.86 6.75 8.81
C ALA A 158 -14.50 6.56 10.28
N PHE A 159 -15.03 7.43 11.15
CA PHE A 159 -14.92 7.27 12.60
C PHE A 159 -16.11 6.49 13.16
N LEU A 160 -15.83 5.67 14.16
CA LEU A 160 -16.83 5.02 15.00
C LEU A 160 -16.65 5.56 16.43
N GLY A 161 -17.59 6.41 16.86
CA GLY A 161 -17.41 7.21 18.07
C GLY A 161 -16.30 8.25 17.88
N ASN A 162 -15.49 8.49 18.93
CA ASN A 162 -14.45 9.53 18.90
C ASN A 162 -13.01 8.98 18.77
N ARG A 163 -12.84 7.66 18.84
CA ARG A 163 -11.53 7.00 18.96
C ARG A 163 -11.24 6.05 17.82
N LEU A 164 -12.21 5.24 17.40
CA LEU A 164 -12.00 4.23 16.37
C LEU A 164 -12.16 4.84 14.99
N PHE A 165 -11.30 4.44 14.07
CA PHE A 165 -11.41 4.77 12.66
C PHE A 165 -11.16 3.56 11.79
N ARG A 166 -11.70 3.60 10.57
CA ARG A 166 -11.45 2.60 9.54
C ARG A 166 -11.47 3.22 8.16
N THR A 167 -10.70 2.63 7.26
CA THR A 167 -10.77 2.93 5.83
C THR A 167 -10.48 1.69 5.00
N LYS A 168 -11.04 1.66 3.78
CA LYS A 168 -10.85 0.57 2.84
C LYS A 168 -9.97 1.07 1.71
N VAL A 169 -8.76 0.54 1.61
CA VAL A 169 -7.82 0.87 0.53
C VAL A 169 -8.00 -0.13 -0.59
N GLN A 170 -8.27 0.36 -1.79
CA GLN A 170 -8.47 -0.49 -2.96
C GLN A 170 -7.17 -0.63 -3.75
N PHE A 171 -6.90 -1.83 -4.24
CA PHE A 171 -5.74 -2.16 -5.07
C PHE A 171 -6.26 -2.64 -6.44
N PRO A 172 -5.97 -1.92 -7.55
CA PRO A 172 -6.43 -2.34 -8.87
C PRO A 172 -5.73 -3.62 -9.35
N ALA A 173 -6.26 -4.27 -10.40
CA ALA A 173 -5.65 -5.45 -11.01
C ALA A 173 -4.20 -5.21 -11.49
N LYS A 174 -3.85 -3.98 -11.83
CA LYS A 174 -2.51 -3.56 -12.29
C LYS A 174 -1.53 -3.22 -11.16
N THR A 175 -1.89 -3.49 -9.90
CA THR A 175 -1.02 -3.21 -8.74
C THR A 175 0.33 -3.93 -8.89
N PRO A 176 1.47 -3.21 -8.83
CA PRO A 176 2.78 -3.83 -8.89
C PRO A 176 3.05 -4.83 -7.76
N VAL A 177 3.92 -5.80 -8.03
CA VAL A 177 4.41 -6.71 -6.99
C VAL A 177 5.55 -6.07 -6.23
N GLY A 178 5.59 -6.25 -4.90
CA GLY A 178 6.68 -5.73 -4.08
C GLY A 178 6.26 -5.43 -2.65
N SER A 179 7.11 -4.65 -1.98
CA SER A 179 6.88 -4.15 -0.63
C SER A 179 6.14 -2.83 -0.69
N TYR A 180 5.19 -2.67 0.23
CA TYR A 180 4.33 -1.51 0.36
C TYR A 180 4.39 -1.02 1.81
N THR A 181 4.11 0.27 2.01
CA THR A 181 3.98 0.87 3.33
C THR A 181 2.64 1.57 3.44
N ALA A 182 1.90 1.27 4.51
CA ALA A 182 0.74 2.03 4.93
C ALA A 182 1.16 2.95 6.08
N GLU A 183 1.10 4.25 5.86
CA GLU A 183 1.47 5.29 6.81
C GLU A 183 0.20 5.96 7.32
N ILE A 184 0.02 5.98 8.63
CA ILE A 184 -1.14 6.55 9.29
C ILE A 184 -0.68 7.75 10.07
N TYR A 185 -1.22 8.91 9.74
CA TYR A 185 -0.92 10.19 10.39
C TYR A 185 -2.13 10.65 11.18
N VAL A 186 -1.93 11.04 12.44
CA VAL A 186 -2.89 11.82 13.20
C VAL A 186 -2.46 13.27 13.16
N VAL A 187 -3.36 14.14 12.73
CA VAL A 187 -3.10 15.58 12.58
C VAL A 187 -3.99 16.37 13.53
N ARG A 188 -3.43 17.39 14.17
CA ARG A 188 -4.14 18.33 15.03
C ARG A 188 -3.60 19.74 14.79
N ASP A 189 -4.50 20.70 14.68
CA ASP A 189 -4.16 22.12 14.49
C ASP A 189 -3.20 22.34 13.31
N GLY A 190 -3.34 21.55 12.24
CA GLY A 190 -2.48 21.65 11.05
C GLY A 190 -1.15 20.88 11.14
N HIS A 191 -0.84 20.23 12.27
CA HIS A 191 0.44 19.56 12.55
C HIS A 191 0.27 18.07 12.83
N ILE A 192 1.24 17.25 12.42
CA ILE A 192 1.26 15.82 12.71
C ILE A 192 1.67 15.61 14.17
N VAL A 193 0.79 15.00 14.95
CA VAL A 193 1.02 14.68 16.37
C VAL A 193 1.46 13.24 16.57
N SER A 194 1.06 12.33 15.68
CA SER A 194 1.45 10.91 15.74
C SER A 194 1.50 10.31 14.35
N ALA A 195 2.39 9.35 14.15
CA ALA A 195 2.55 8.61 12.91
C ALA A 195 2.86 7.13 13.18
N LEU A 196 2.25 6.23 12.41
CA LEU A 196 2.51 4.80 12.44
C LEU A 196 2.73 4.29 11.02
N ILE A 197 3.73 3.43 10.83
CA ILE A 197 4.04 2.82 9.54
C ILE A 197 3.85 1.31 9.66
N THR A 198 2.97 0.76 8.83
CA THR A 198 2.68 -0.66 8.78
C THR A 198 3.10 -1.23 7.42
N PRO A 199 4.03 -2.19 7.36
CA PRO A 199 4.43 -2.80 6.09
C PRO A 199 3.33 -3.73 5.58
N LEU A 200 3.20 -3.84 4.25
CA LEU A 200 2.39 -4.86 3.61
C LEU A 200 3.10 -5.36 2.34
N PHE A 201 2.78 -6.57 1.90
CA PHE A 201 3.44 -7.19 0.75
C PHE A 201 2.42 -7.58 -0.31
N VAL A 202 2.75 -7.27 -1.56
CA VAL A 202 2.00 -7.77 -2.72
C VAL A 202 2.87 -8.81 -3.41
N ARG A 203 2.44 -10.08 -3.38
CA ARG A 203 3.22 -11.20 -3.92
C ARG A 203 2.36 -12.05 -4.84
N LYS A 204 2.99 -12.58 -5.89
CA LYS A 204 2.36 -13.61 -6.73
C LYS A 204 2.29 -14.90 -5.92
N THR A 205 1.09 -15.41 -5.70
CA THR A 205 0.84 -16.67 -4.99
C THR A 205 -0.32 -17.38 -5.66
N GLY A 206 -0.33 -18.71 -5.67
CA GLY A 206 -1.40 -19.47 -6.28
C GLY A 206 -1.27 -20.96 -5.99
N VAL A 207 -2.42 -21.66 -6.02
CA VAL A 207 -2.48 -23.13 -5.93
C VAL A 207 -1.66 -23.75 -7.06
N GLU A 208 -1.60 -23.09 -8.21
CA GLU A 208 -0.78 -23.49 -9.36
C GLU A 208 0.71 -23.52 -9.01
N ARG A 209 1.20 -22.55 -8.22
CA ARG A 209 2.58 -22.56 -7.73
C ARG A 209 2.79 -23.69 -6.71
N ALA A 210 1.83 -23.95 -5.83
CA ALA A 210 1.93 -25.06 -4.89
C ALA A 210 1.97 -26.43 -5.61
N VAL A 211 1.16 -26.61 -6.64
CA VAL A 211 1.16 -27.81 -7.50
C VAL A 211 2.48 -27.91 -8.30
N PHE A 212 2.93 -26.80 -8.88
CA PHE A 212 4.22 -26.74 -9.59
C PHE A 212 5.39 -27.10 -8.67
N ASP A 213 5.44 -26.49 -7.49
CA ASP A 213 6.48 -26.74 -6.50
C ASP A 213 6.42 -28.19 -5.98
N PHE A 214 5.22 -28.74 -5.76
CA PHE A 214 5.05 -30.15 -5.37
C PHE A 214 5.53 -31.10 -6.47
N ALA A 215 5.19 -30.83 -7.73
CA ALA A 215 5.62 -31.60 -8.88
C ALA A 215 7.15 -31.56 -9.08
N HIS A 216 7.81 -30.44 -8.81
CA HIS A 216 9.26 -30.29 -9.02
C HIS A 216 10.10 -30.68 -7.81
N ARG A 217 9.63 -30.45 -6.57
CA ARG A 217 10.36 -30.81 -5.35
C ARG A 217 10.18 -32.28 -4.97
N GLN A 218 9.04 -32.88 -5.29
CA GLN A 218 8.76 -34.29 -5.02
C GLN A 218 8.11 -34.96 -6.24
N PRO A 219 8.86 -35.11 -7.35
CA PRO A 219 8.30 -35.62 -8.61
C PRO A 219 7.70 -37.02 -8.50
N ALA A 220 8.29 -37.90 -7.69
CA ALA A 220 7.80 -39.26 -7.52
C ALA A 220 6.45 -39.33 -6.78
N THR A 221 6.27 -38.58 -5.70
CA THR A 221 5.01 -38.56 -4.94
C THR A 221 3.91 -37.85 -5.71
N TYR A 222 4.25 -36.78 -6.44
CA TYR A 222 3.33 -36.12 -7.36
C TYR A 222 2.85 -37.07 -8.47
N GLY A 223 3.78 -37.80 -9.10
CA GLY A 223 3.44 -38.79 -10.13
C GLY A 223 2.49 -39.87 -9.62
N LEU A 224 2.76 -40.43 -8.44
CA LEU A 224 1.88 -41.42 -7.81
C LEU A 224 0.48 -40.84 -7.53
N ALA A 225 0.40 -39.64 -6.97
CA ALA A 225 -0.87 -38.96 -6.72
C ALA A 225 -1.65 -38.72 -8.03
N ALA A 226 -0.97 -38.32 -9.11
CA ALA A 226 -1.58 -38.13 -10.42
C ALA A 226 -2.16 -39.42 -11.00
N VAL A 227 -1.44 -40.55 -10.90
CA VAL A 227 -1.95 -41.86 -11.35
C VAL A 227 -3.17 -42.27 -10.54
N LEU A 228 -3.14 -42.12 -9.21
CA LEU A 228 -4.29 -42.45 -8.35
C LEU A 228 -5.52 -41.61 -8.70
N ILE A 229 -5.35 -40.31 -8.94
CA ILE A 229 -6.44 -39.42 -9.37
C ILE A 229 -6.97 -39.85 -10.73
N ALA A 230 -6.11 -40.20 -11.69
CA ALA A 230 -6.52 -40.66 -13.02
C ALA A 230 -7.32 -41.96 -12.96
N LEU A 231 -6.89 -42.93 -12.15
CA LEU A 231 -7.61 -44.18 -11.92
C LEU A 231 -8.99 -43.93 -11.29
N ALA A 232 -9.04 -43.07 -10.27
CA ALA A 232 -10.30 -42.71 -9.60
C ALA A 232 -11.26 -42.00 -10.57
N ALA A 233 -10.76 -41.06 -11.39
CA ALA A 233 -11.55 -40.36 -12.39
C ALA A 233 -12.07 -41.31 -13.49
N GLY A 234 -11.22 -42.22 -13.99
CA GLY A 234 -11.63 -43.24 -14.96
C GLY A 234 -12.69 -44.19 -14.41
N TRP A 235 -12.53 -44.62 -13.16
CA TRP A 235 -13.52 -45.44 -12.47
C TRP A 235 -14.86 -44.70 -12.27
N LEU A 236 -14.83 -43.43 -11.85
CA LEU A 236 -16.02 -42.59 -11.69
C LEU A 236 -16.74 -42.33 -13.01
N ALA A 237 -16.01 -41.97 -14.06
CA ALA A 237 -16.58 -41.80 -15.40
C ALA A 237 -17.25 -43.10 -15.86
N GLY A 238 -16.57 -44.24 -15.75
CA GLY A 238 -17.15 -45.55 -16.04
C GLY A 238 -18.40 -45.86 -15.21
N ALA A 239 -18.42 -45.50 -13.92
CA ALA A 239 -19.57 -45.72 -13.06
C ALA A 239 -20.80 -44.86 -13.45
N VAL A 240 -20.57 -43.60 -13.86
CA VAL A 240 -21.64 -42.67 -14.28
C VAL A 240 -22.18 -43.05 -15.67
N PHE A 241 -21.32 -43.35 -16.64
CA PHE A 241 -21.74 -43.71 -18.00
C PHE A 241 -22.34 -45.11 -18.12
N ARG A 242 -22.12 -46.00 -17.14
CA ARG A 242 -22.76 -47.32 -17.09
C ARG A 242 -24.25 -47.25 -16.69
N LYS A 243 -24.75 -46.08 -16.29
CA LYS A 243 -26.14 -45.87 -15.86
C LYS A 243 -26.97 -45.01 -16.83
N VAL A 244 -26.46 -44.75 -18.04
CA VAL A 244 -27.17 -44.10 -19.15
C VAL A 244 -27.44 -45.12 -20.25
#